data_AF-A0A554MJ35-F1
#
_entry.id   AF-A0A554MJ35-F1
#
_cell.length_a   1.000
_cell.length_b   1.000
_cell.length_c   1.000
_cell.angle_alpha   90.00
_cell.angle_beta   90.00
_cell.angle_gamma   90.00
#
_symmetry.space_group_name_H-M   'P 1'
#
loop_
_entity.id
_entity.type
_entity.pdbx_description
1 polymer ?
#
loop_
_entity_poly.entity_id
_entity_poly.type
_entity_poly.pdbx_seq_one_letter_code
_entity_poly.pdbx_strand_id
1 'polypeptide(L)'
;GKEKEIGKFAGGGAIPRGARRVEMSTDGVGTKILLLALMDELYVAGQDAAAMGVVDVYAAGSMPLYMTDTFKAAKLQPDFHISAIEGVIDWCQKAGCILVGGETAELPGMFAHEWIVDLGCHGRWFSEYRAVLCAR
;
A
#
# COMPACT_ATOMS: atom_id res chain seq x y z
N GLY A 1 7.09 22.23 -8.93
CA GLY A 1 7.95 21.11 -8.52
C GLY A 1 7.03 20.02 -8.04
N LYS A 2 7.14 18.81 -8.57
CA LYS A 2 6.26 17.70 -8.21
C LYS A 2 6.71 17.15 -6.86
N GLU A 3 6.25 17.77 -5.77
CA GLU A 3 5.99 16.99 -4.57
C GLU A 3 4.96 15.95 -5.01
N LYS A 4 5.42 14.72 -5.27
CA LYS A 4 4.54 13.55 -5.35
C LYS A 4 3.82 13.53 -4.00
N GLU A 5 2.55 13.92 -3.96
CA GLU A 5 1.79 14.00 -2.72
C GLU A 5 1.83 12.63 -2.05
N ILE A 6 2.64 12.52 -1.00
CA ILE A 6 2.63 11.38 -0.07
C ILE A 6 1.21 11.33 0.52
N GLY A 7 0.62 10.14 0.63
CA GLY A 7 -0.75 9.96 1.11
C GLY A 7 -1.00 10.69 2.44
N LYS A 8 -2.20 11.27 2.59
CA LYS A 8 -2.63 11.94 3.84
C LYS A 8 -3.06 10.89 4.88
N PHE A 9 -3.21 11.26 6.15
CA PHE A 9 -3.74 10.33 7.19
C PHE A 9 -5.12 9.75 6.86
N ALA A 10 -5.93 10.52 6.14
CA ALA A 10 -7.20 10.05 5.58
C ALA A 10 -7.29 10.50 4.13
N GLY A 11 -7.76 9.58 3.29
CA GLY A 11 -8.01 9.82 1.87
C GLY A 11 -9.25 9.10 1.40
N GLY A 12 -9.84 9.62 0.32
CA GLY A 12 -11.04 9.07 -0.28
C GLY A 12 -11.12 9.45 -1.75
N GLY A 13 -12.11 8.89 -2.43
CA GLY A 13 -12.38 9.19 -3.82
C GLY A 13 -13.79 8.78 -4.22
N ALA A 14 -14.11 8.98 -5.49
CA ALA A 14 -15.44 8.69 -6.03
C ALA A 14 -15.72 7.18 -6.08
N ILE A 15 -16.91 6.80 -5.62
CA ILE A 15 -17.41 5.44 -5.80
C ILE A 15 -17.90 5.29 -7.26
N PRO A 16 -17.43 4.30 -8.03
CA PRO A 16 -17.91 4.09 -9.40
C PRO A 16 -19.41 3.85 -9.44
N ARG A 17 -20.09 4.46 -10.42
CA ARG A 17 -21.51 4.19 -10.66
C ARG A 17 -21.71 2.72 -10.98
N GLY A 18 -22.71 2.11 -10.34
CA GLY A 18 -23.03 0.69 -10.52
C GLY A 18 -22.31 -0.26 -9.56
N ALA A 19 -21.31 0.19 -8.80
CA ALA A 19 -20.66 -0.66 -7.82
C ALA A 19 -21.67 -1.21 -6.80
N ARG A 20 -21.75 -2.54 -6.65
CA ARG A 20 -22.73 -3.21 -5.77
C ARG A 20 -22.13 -3.75 -4.49
N ARG A 21 -20.81 -3.97 -4.47
CA ARG A 21 -20.10 -4.47 -3.31
C ARG A 21 -18.71 -3.86 -3.24
N VAL A 22 -18.28 -3.62 -1.99
CA VAL A 22 -16.91 -3.22 -1.65
C VAL A 22 -16.21 -4.46 -1.11
N GLU A 23 -15.06 -4.79 -1.69
CA GLU A 23 -14.16 -5.79 -1.14
C GLU A 23 -12.96 -5.08 -0.51
N MET A 24 -12.41 -5.66 0.54
CA MET A 24 -11.25 -5.12 1.26
C MET A 24 -10.26 -6.23 1.51
N SER A 25 -8.98 -5.96 1.29
CA SER A 25 -7.89 -6.84 1.71
C SER A 25 -6.87 -6.03 2.49
N THR A 26 -6.18 -6.69 3.42
CA THR A 26 -5.00 -6.18 4.09
C THR A 26 -3.94 -7.25 4.04
N ASP A 27 -2.75 -6.86 3.61
CA ASP A 27 -1.60 -7.76 3.62
C ASP A 27 -0.32 -6.94 3.87
N GLY A 28 0.75 -7.63 4.23
CA GLY A 28 2.06 -7.06 4.42
C GLY A 28 3.15 -7.84 3.69
N VAL A 29 4.38 -7.42 3.89
CA VAL A 29 5.55 -8.08 3.28
C VAL A 29 5.90 -9.39 4.01
N GLY A 30 5.50 -9.50 5.28
CA GLY A 30 5.90 -10.59 6.17
C GLY A 30 7.40 -10.57 6.48
N THR A 31 7.97 -11.72 6.83
CA THR A 31 9.38 -11.82 7.26
C THR A 31 10.40 -11.44 6.19
N LYS A 32 10.00 -11.36 4.91
CA LYS A 32 10.85 -10.88 3.81
C LYS A 32 11.35 -9.46 4.04
N ILE A 33 10.60 -8.62 4.75
CA ILE A 33 10.98 -7.24 5.04
C ILE A 33 12.29 -7.12 5.85
N LEU A 34 12.59 -8.12 6.68
CA LEU A 34 13.83 -8.14 7.45
C LEU A 34 15.05 -8.22 6.53
N LEU A 35 14.98 -9.02 5.47
CA LEU A 35 16.04 -9.12 4.47
C LEU A 35 16.14 -7.84 3.65
N LEU A 36 15.00 -7.29 3.22
CA LEU A 36 14.98 -6.07 2.40
C LEU A 36 15.51 -4.86 3.17
N ALA A 37 15.19 -4.73 4.46
CA ALA A 37 15.73 -3.68 5.32
C ALA A 37 17.27 -3.81 5.49
N LEU A 38 17.78 -5.04 5.65
CA LEU A 38 19.22 -5.29 5.76
C LEU A 38 19.98 -4.99 4.45
N MET A 39 19.30 -5.07 3.31
CA MET A 39 19.87 -4.79 1.98
C MET A 39 19.63 -3.37 1.49
N ASP A 40 18.94 -2.52 2.28
CA ASP A 40 18.50 -1.18 1.86
C ASP A 40 17.56 -1.19 0.63
N GLU A 41 16.74 -2.24 0.50
CA GLU A 41 15.85 -2.51 -0.63
C GLU A 41 14.37 -2.32 -0.27
N LEU A 42 14.06 -1.29 0.53
CA LEU A 42 12.69 -1.04 0.99
C LEU A 42 11.72 -0.60 -0.12
N TYR A 43 12.23 -0.06 -1.23
CA TYR A 43 11.45 0.15 -2.44
C TYR A 43 10.80 -1.14 -2.94
N VAL A 44 11.53 -2.26 -2.91
CA VAL A 44 10.99 -3.58 -3.26
C VAL A 44 9.95 -4.02 -2.24
N ALA A 45 10.18 -3.75 -0.95
CA ALA A 45 9.21 -4.05 0.10
C ALA A 45 7.86 -3.34 -0.13
N GLY A 46 7.91 -2.07 -0.56
CA GLY A 46 6.71 -1.32 -0.96
C GLY A 46 5.94 -1.96 -2.10
N GLN A 47 6.64 -2.43 -3.13
CA GLN A 47 6.02 -3.13 -4.25
C GLN A 47 5.40 -4.47 -3.80
N ASP A 48 6.10 -5.24 -2.97
CA ASP A 48 5.61 -6.52 -2.44
C ASP A 48 4.32 -6.34 -1.63
N ALA A 49 4.30 -5.38 -0.69
CA ALA A 49 3.12 -5.11 0.15
C ALA A 49 1.89 -4.75 -0.69
N ALA A 50 2.08 -3.87 -1.67
CA ALA A 50 1.00 -3.43 -2.55
C ALA A 50 0.55 -4.56 -3.50
N ALA A 51 1.48 -5.39 -3.99
CA ALA A 51 1.18 -6.52 -4.87
C ALA A 51 0.31 -7.57 -4.19
N MET A 52 0.63 -7.95 -2.96
CA MET A 52 -0.14 -8.92 -2.19
C MET A 52 -1.59 -8.46 -1.99
N GLY A 53 -1.77 -7.23 -1.52
CA GLY A 53 -3.10 -6.65 -1.32
C GLY A 53 -3.92 -6.52 -2.62
N VAL A 54 -3.27 -6.28 -3.77
CA VAL A 54 -3.93 -6.20 -5.09
C VAL A 54 -4.32 -7.58 -5.64
N VAL A 55 -3.47 -8.59 -5.46
CA VAL A 55 -3.71 -9.96 -5.98
C VAL A 55 -4.95 -10.59 -5.34
N ASP A 56 -5.14 -10.44 -4.03
CA ASP A 56 -6.31 -10.97 -3.33
C ASP A 56 -7.63 -10.45 -3.90
N VAL A 57 -7.60 -9.20 -4.34
CA VAL A 57 -8.77 -8.45 -4.80
C VAL A 57 -9.14 -8.86 -6.20
N TYR A 58 -8.13 -9.03 -7.06
CA TYR A 58 -8.32 -9.62 -8.36
C TYR A 58 -8.85 -11.05 -8.25
N ALA A 59 -8.33 -11.85 -7.30
CA ALA A 59 -8.83 -13.19 -7.03
C ALA A 59 -10.30 -13.19 -6.57
N ALA A 60 -10.72 -12.16 -5.83
CA ALA A 60 -12.12 -11.93 -5.45
C ALA A 60 -13.00 -11.34 -6.58
N GLY A 61 -12.44 -11.04 -7.76
CA GLY A 61 -13.18 -10.50 -8.91
C GLY A 61 -13.48 -8.99 -8.84
N SER A 62 -12.74 -8.24 -8.03
CA SER A 62 -12.88 -6.78 -7.89
C SER A 62 -11.77 -6.03 -8.61
N MET A 63 -12.01 -4.76 -8.96
CA MET A 63 -10.96 -3.89 -9.48
C MET A 63 -10.40 -2.98 -8.39
N PRO A 64 -9.07 -2.84 -8.31
CA PRO A 64 -8.44 -2.02 -7.31
C PRO A 64 -8.56 -0.52 -7.65
N LEU A 65 -9.10 0.30 -6.74
CA LEU A 65 -9.16 1.77 -6.83
C LEU A 65 -8.35 2.50 -5.76
N TYR A 66 -8.49 2.15 -4.48
CA TYR A 66 -7.90 2.90 -3.37
C TYR A 66 -7.08 2.00 -2.47
N MET A 67 -5.87 2.44 -2.14
CA MET A 67 -4.98 1.79 -1.19
C MET A 67 -4.61 2.76 -0.07
N THR A 68 -4.39 2.23 1.12
CA THR A 68 -3.74 2.92 2.23
C THR A 68 -2.60 2.09 2.79
N ASP A 69 -1.50 2.71 3.21
CA ASP A 69 -0.38 1.99 3.81
C ASP A 69 -0.37 2.11 5.35
N THR A 70 0.41 1.24 5.98
CA THR A 70 0.83 1.40 7.38
C THR A 70 2.31 1.08 7.48
N PHE A 71 3.11 2.08 7.85
CA PHE A 71 4.54 1.94 8.08
C PHE A 71 4.83 2.05 9.58
N LYS A 72 5.47 1.04 10.15
CA LYS A 72 5.90 1.03 11.56
C LYS A 72 7.39 0.79 11.62
N ALA A 73 8.07 1.48 12.52
CA ALA A 73 9.50 1.28 12.74
C ALA A 73 9.81 1.32 14.23
N ALA A 74 10.84 0.60 14.67
CA ALA A 74 11.37 0.82 16.03
C ALA A 74 11.93 2.23 16.19
N LYS A 75 12.58 2.73 15.14
CA LYS A 75 13.10 4.08 15.02
C LYS A 75 12.89 4.57 13.60
N LEU A 76 12.26 5.73 13.45
CA LEU A 76 11.91 6.24 12.14
C LEU A 76 13.16 6.72 11.41
N GLN A 77 13.37 6.16 10.22
CA GLN A 77 14.40 6.60 9.28
C GLN A 77 13.69 7.15 8.04
N PRO A 78 13.75 8.47 7.79
CA PRO A 78 13.01 9.09 6.68
C PRO A 78 13.29 8.45 5.33
N ASP A 79 14.54 8.08 5.05
CA ASP A 79 14.94 7.49 3.77
C ASP A 79 14.30 6.11 3.56
N PHE A 80 14.21 5.30 4.62
CA PHE A 80 13.55 3.99 4.60
C PHE A 80 12.06 4.13 4.34
N HIS A 81 11.41 5.07 5.02
CA HIS A 81 10.01 5.38 4.83
C HIS A 81 9.72 5.85 3.40
N ILE A 82 10.48 6.84 2.91
CA ILE A 82 10.31 7.37 1.55
C ILE A 82 10.49 6.27 0.50
N SER A 83 11.56 5.46 0.62
CA SER A 83 11.84 4.34 -0.29
C SER A 83 10.67 3.34 -0.34
N ALA A 84 10.15 2.92 0.82
CA ALA A 84 9.00 2.04 0.92
C ALA A 84 7.74 2.62 0.26
N ILE A 85 7.40 3.88 0.58
CA ILE A 85 6.20 4.52 0.04
C ILE A 85 6.31 4.76 -1.46
N GLU A 86 7.49 5.09 -1.99
CA GLU A 86 7.68 5.18 -3.45
C GLU A 86 7.42 3.84 -4.14
N GLY A 87 7.85 2.72 -3.54
CA GLY A 87 7.53 1.38 -4.03
C GLY A 87 6.03 1.09 -4.06
N VAL A 88 5.30 1.46 -3.00
CA VAL A 88 3.84 1.33 -2.93
C VAL A 88 3.17 2.16 -4.03
N ILE A 89 3.54 3.44 -4.17
CA ILE A 89 2.96 4.36 -5.17
C ILE A 89 3.20 3.83 -6.58
N ASP A 90 4.42 3.40 -6.90
CA ASP A 90 4.77 2.90 -8.22
C ASP A 90 3.97 1.62 -8.56
N TRP A 91 3.76 0.74 -7.58
CA TRP A 91 2.92 -0.43 -7.79
C TRP A 91 1.44 -0.07 -7.95
N CYS A 92 0.93 0.87 -7.15
CA CYS A 92 -0.44 1.34 -7.27
C CYS A 92 -0.72 1.86 -8.69
N GLN A 93 0.20 2.67 -9.24
CA GLN A 93 0.10 3.17 -10.61
C GLN A 93 0.06 2.04 -11.64
N LYS A 94 0.89 1.01 -11.49
CA LYS A 94 0.89 -0.19 -12.36
C LYS A 94 -0.42 -0.97 -12.26
N ALA A 95 -1.00 -1.07 -11.06
CA ALA A 95 -2.25 -1.77 -10.79
C ALA A 95 -3.51 -0.95 -11.14
N GLY A 96 -3.36 0.33 -11.49
CA GLY A 96 -4.48 1.22 -11.77
C GLY A 96 -5.23 1.71 -10.53
N CYS A 97 -4.62 1.62 -9.34
CA CYS A 97 -5.14 2.19 -8.10
C CYS A 97 -4.30 3.38 -7.63
N ILE A 98 -4.78 4.08 -6.60
CA ILE A 98 -4.08 5.20 -6.00
C ILE A 98 -3.88 4.97 -4.50
N LEU A 99 -2.70 5.34 -4.00
CA LEU A 99 -2.45 5.45 -2.57
C LEU A 99 -3.11 6.74 -2.07
N VAL A 100 -4.20 6.61 -1.31
CA VAL A 100 -4.97 7.78 -0.83
C VAL A 100 -4.53 8.26 0.54
N GLY A 101 -3.83 7.40 1.29
CA GLY A 101 -3.40 7.73 2.63
C GLY A 101 -2.62 6.64 3.33
N GLY A 102 -2.23 6.88 4.57
CA GLY A 102 -1.52 5.90 5.37
C GLY A 102 -1.28 6.36 6.80
N GLU A 103 -0.57 5.52 7.55
CA GLU A 103 -0.18 5.80 8.93
C GLU A 103 1.32 5.49 9.12
N THR A 104 2.02 6.37 9.82
CA THR A 104 3.44 6.18 10.17
C THR A 104 3.59 6.17 11.68
N ALA A 105 4.13 5.09 12.24
CA ALA A 105 4.34 4.95 13.68
C ALA A 105 5.78 4.60 14.05
N GLU A 106 6.38 5.39 14.94
CA GLU A 106 7.61 5.01 15.64
C GLU A 106 7.25 4.33 16.96
N LEU A 107 7.72 3.10 17.17
CA LEU A 107 7.35 2.23 18.29
C LEU A 107 8.60 1.72 19.03
N PRO A 108 9.28 2.58 19.82
CA PRO A 108 10.50 2.19 20.54
C PRO A 108 10.24 1.05 21.51
N GLY A 109 11.13 0.04 21.51
CA GLY A 109 11.04 -1.12 22.39
C GLY A 109 10.00 -2.18 21.99
N MET A 110 9.21 -1.94 20.94
CA MET A 110 8.27 -2.95 20.41
C MET A 110 8.98 -3.99 19.52
N PHE A 111 9.97 -3.57 18.75
CA PHE A 111 10.79 -4.50 17.94
C PHE A 111 12.12 -4.81 18.62
N ALA A 112 12.68 -5.98 18.30
CA ALA A 112 13.92 -6.47 18.91
C ALA A 112 15.15 -5.61 18.58
N HIS A 113 15.13 -4.87 17.47
CA HIS A 113 16.23 -4.01 17.03
C HIS A 113 15.70 -2.70 16.43
N GLU A 114 16.47 -1.60 16.58
CA GLU A 114 16.07 -0.26 16.12
C GLU A 114 15.87 -0.14 14.61
N TRP A 115 16.52 -1.00 13.82
CA TRP A 115 16.45 -1.00 12.36
C TRP A 115 15.22 -1.73 11.81
N ILE A 116 14.48 -2.47 12.66
CA ILE A 116 13.34 -3.26 12.20
C ILE A 116 12.19 -2.33 11.82
N VAL A 117 11.62 -2.63 10.67
CA VAL A 117 10.41 -2.00 10.12
C VAL A 117 9.36 -3.07 9.81
N ASP A 118 8.09 -2.67 9.86
CA ASP A 118 6.92 -3.42 9.41
C ASP A 118 6.14 -2.56 8.41
N LEU A 119 5.75 -3.16 7.29
CA LEU A 119 5.02 -2.49 6.22
C LEU A 119 3.80 -3.33 5.82
N GLY A 120 2.65 -2.69 5.87
CA GLY A 120 1.37 -3.24 5.43
C GLY A 120 0.67 -2.31 4.45
N CYS A 121 -0.18 -2.89 3.62
CA CYS A 121 -1.09 -2.19 2.74
C CYS A 121 -2.52 -2.69 2.95
N HIS A 122 -3.46 -1.75 2.99
CA HIS A 122 -4.88 -1.99 3.16
C HIS A 122 -5.58 -1.41 1.95
N GLY A 123 -6.31 -2.26 1.23
CA GLY A 123 -7.00 -1.86 0.02
C GLY A 123 -8.52 -1.79 0.22
N ARG A 124 -9.13 -0.80 -0.44
CA ARG A 124 -10.59 -0.66 -0.58
C ARG A 124 -10.97 -0.66 -2.06
N TRP A 125 -11.83 -1.58 -2.44
CA TRP A 125 -12.02 -1.95 -3.83
C TRP A 125 -13.49 -2.12 -4.16
N PHE A 126 -13.88 -1.84 -5.40
CA PHE A 126 -15.27 -1.96 -5.82
C PHE A 126 -15.39 -3.07 -6.86
N SER A 127 -16.46 -3.87 -6.76
CA SER A 127 -16.80 -4.87 -7.76
C SER A 127 -17.88 -4.34 -8.71
N GLU A 128 -17.54 -4.25 -10.00
CA GLU A 128 -18.32 -4.69 -11.17
C GLU A 128 -17.35 -4.83 -12.38
N TYR A 129 -17.10 -6.07 -12.84
CA TYR A 129 -16.21 -6.38 -13.98
C TYR A 129 -16.66 -5.73 -15.31
N ARG A 130 -17.94 -5.36 -15.42
CA ARG A 130 -18.56 -4.80 -16.65
C ARG A 130 -18.59 -3.26 -16.70
N ALA A 131 -18.50 -2.56 -15.58
CA ALA A 131 -18.66 -1.10 -15.56
C ALA A 131 -17.35 -0.35 -15.91
N VAL A 132 -16.19 -0.93 -15.62
CA VAL A 132 -14.89 -0.24 -15.80
C VAL A 132 -14.27 -0.51 -17.18
N LEU A 133 -14.53 -1.67 -17.79
CA LEU A 133 -14.09 -1.96 -19.18
C LEU A 133 -14.92 -1.20 -20.23
N CYS A 134 -16.14 -0.76 -19.90
CA CYS A 134 -16.96 0.09 -20.78
C CYS A 134 -16.62 1.58 -20.69
N ALA A 135 -15.62 1.97 -19.90
CA ALA A 135 -15.14 3.35 -19.77
C ALA A 135 -13.84 3.62 -20.55
N ARG A 136 -13.47 2.74 -21.49
CA ARG A 136 -12.44 2.99 -22.50
C ARG A 136 -13.06 3.05 -23.90
#